data_AF-A0AAD4LQY3-F1
#
_entry.id   AF-A0AAD4LQY3-F1
#
_cell.length_a   1.000
_cell.length_b   1.000
_cell.length_c   1.000
_cell.angle_alpha   90.00
_cell.angle_beta   90.00
_cell.angle_gamma   90.00
#
_symmetry.space_group_name_H-M   'P 1'
#
loop_
_entity.id
_entity.type
_entity.pdbx_description
1 polymer ?
#
loop_
_entity_poly.entity_id
_entity_poly.type
_entity_poly.pdbx_seq_one_letter_code
_entity_poly.pdbx_strand_id
1 'polypeptide(L)'
;MTMAPREADRIPSAQQTLDILYDISQLLGTQLDKETLATCIGMIESGVNPEALAAVIQELRREGAAIAAAKTNAVEGSRLGRAA
;
A
#
# COMPACT_ATOMS: atom_id res chain seq x y z
N MET A 1 25.74 -4.10 37.76
CA MET A 1 24.51 -4.83 37.37
C MET A 1 23.38 -4.00 37.94
N THR A 2 22.74 -3.09 37.19
CA THR A 2 21.74 -3.37 36.14
C THR A 2 21.53 -2.10 35.31
N MET A 3 21.65 -2.19 33.99
CA MET A 3 21.05 -1.24 33.06
C MET A 3 20.67 -2.02 31.81
N ALA A 4 19.37 -2.14 31.54
CA ALA A 4 18.85 -2.52 30.23
C ALA A 4 18.05 -1.33 29.68
N PRO A 5 18.67 -0.35 29.02
CA PRO A 5 17.95 0.73 28.37
C PRO A 5 17.85 0.40 26.87
N ARG A 6 16.98 -0.52 26.43
CA ARG A 6 16.87 -0.84 24.98
C ARG A 6 15.49 -1.23 24.45
N GLU A 7 14.39 -0.89 25.13
CA GLU A 7 13.04 -1.01 24.54
C GLU A 7 12.43 0.34 24.19
N ALA A 8 12.61 1.36 25.02
CA ALA A 8 12.06 2.70 24.78
C ALA A 8 12.62 3.40 23.52
N ASP A 9 13.85 3.11 23.12
CA ASP A 9 14.49 3.69 21.92
C ASP A 9 14.18 2.93 20.62
N ARG A 10 13.58 1.73 20.68
CA ARG A 10 13.26 0.93 19.48
C ARG A 10 12.02 1.45 18.75
N ILE A 11 11.02 1.89 19.51
CA ILE A 11 9.76 2.41 18.98
C ILE A 11 9.97 3.67 18.13
N PRO A 12 10.74 4.70 18.57
CA PRO A 12 11.03 5.84 17.69
C PRO A 12 11.84 5.44 16.45
N SER A 13 12.75 4.47 16.58
CA SER A 13 13.59 4.00 15.46
C SER A 13 12.79 3.31 14.35
N ALA A 14 11.81 2.47 14.69
CA ALA A 14 10.96 1.78 13.71
C ALA A 14 10.08 2.77 12.93
N GLN A 15 9.50 3.75 13.64
CA GLN A 15 8.65 4.77 13.03
C GLN A 15 9.44 5.69 12.09
N GLN A 16 10.63 6.12 12.52
CA GLN A 16 11.54 6.89 11.67
C GLN A 16 11.99 6.10 10.43
N THR A 17 12.24 4.81 10.57
CA THR A 17 12.60 3.95 9.43
C THR A 17 11.46 3.90 8.42
N LEU A 18 10.23 3.71 8.89
CA LEU A 18 9.06 3.68 8.03
C LEU A 18 8.79 5.03 7.34
N ASP A 19 9.04 6.14 8.03
CA ASP A 19 8.95 7.49 7.45
C ASP A 19 9.95 7.67 6.31
N ILE A 20 11.22 7.28 6.51
CA ILE A 20 12.26 7.33 5.48
C ILE A 20 11.88 6.45 4.28
N LEU A 21 11.40 5.24 4.53
CA LEU A 21 10.97 4.33 3.45
C LEU A 21 9.76 4.88 2.68
N TYR A 22 8.85 5.57 3.36
CA TYR A 22 7.72 6.24 2.73
C TYR A 22 8.17 7.40 1.84
N ASP A 23 9.11 8.23 2.30
CA ASP A 23 9.66 9.32 1.49
C ASP A 23 10.33 8.78 0.21
N ILE A 24 11.10 7.69 0.33
CA ILE A 24 11.67 6.99 -0.81
C ILE A 24 10.57 6.47 -1.75
N SER A 25 9.49 5.90 -1.21
CA SER A 25 8.39 5.34 -2.01
C SER A 25 7.64 6.41 -2.81
N GLN A 26 7.51 7.63 -2.26
CA GLN A 26 6.93 8.78 -2.95
C GLN A 26 7.87 9.29 -4.05
N LEU A 27 9.17 9.41 -3.77
CA LEU A 27 10.17 9.84 -4.76
C LEU A 27 10.23 8.90 -5.96
N LEU A 28 10.09 7.59 -5.73
CA LEU A 28 10.05 6.58 -6.79
C LEU A 28 8.69 6.46 -7.49
N GLY A 29 7.68 7.21 -7.05
CA GLY A 29 6.35 7.19 -7.68
C GLY A 29 5.62 5.86 -7.53
N THR A 30 5.88 5.10 -6.46
CA THR A 30 5.21 3.80 -6.22
C THR A 30 3.73 3.93 -5.89
N GLN A 31 3.29 5.13 -5.48
CA GLN A 31 1.90 5.44 -5.09
C GLN A 31 1.36 4.51 -4.00
N LEU A 32 2.23 4.04 -3.11
CA LEU A 32 1.84 3.35 -1.88
C LEU A 32 1.60 4.37 -0.78
N ASP A 33 0.46 4.27 -0.11
CA ASP A 33 0.21 4.96 1.14
C ASP A 33 0.98 4.30 2.29
N LYS A 34 1.07 5.00 3.42
CA LYS A 34 1.89 4.61 4.56
C LYS A 34 1.44 3.28 5.20
N GLU A 35 0.14 3.00 5.20
CA GLU A 35 -0.43 1.78 5.77
C GLU A 35 -0.15 0.57 4.86
N THR A 36 -0.34 0.74 3.55
CA THR A 36 0.00 -0.29 2.57
C THR A 36 1.49 -0.60 2.57
N LEU A 37 2.35 0.42 2.67
CA LEU A 37 3.81 0.23 2.76
C LEU A 37 4.20 -0.56 4.02
N ALA A 38 3.62 -0.22 5.18
CA ALA A 38 3.84 -0.97 6.43
C ALA A 38 3.48 -2.46 6.28
N THR A 39 2.35 -2.73 5.64
CA THR A 39 1.90 -4.10 5.36
C THR A 39 2.89 -4.84 4.45
N CYS A 40 3.37 -4.17 3.40
CA CYS A 40 4.37 -4.76 2.49
C CYS A 40 5.67 -5.11 3.23
N ILE A 41 6.14 -4.22 4.11
CA ILE A 41 7.33 -4.46 4.94
C ILE A 41 7.11 -5.70 5.82
N GLY A 42 5.98 -5.79 6.53
CA GLY A 42 5.67 -6.96 7.37
C GLY A 42 5.60 -8.28 6.59
N MET A 43 5.08 -8.24 5.35
CA MET A 43 5.09 -9.41 4.46
C MET A 43 6.51 -9.81 4.05
N ILE A 44 7.35 -8.85 3.69
CA ILE A 44 8.75 -9.09 3.30
C ILE A 44 9.55 -9.63 4.49
N GLU A 45 9.36 -9.06 5.69
CA GLU A 45 9.97 -9.54 6.94
C GLU A 45 9.53 -10.98 7.27
N SER A 46 8.33 -11.39 6.85
CA SER A 46 7.83 -12.76 6.96
C SER A 46 8.38 -13.71 5.89
N GLY A 47 9.25 -13.24 4.99
CA GLY A 47 9.90 -14.04 3.95
C GLY A 47 9.21 -14.01 2.59
N VAL A 48 8.23 -13.12 2.38
CA VAL A 48 7.62 -12.95 1.05
C VAL A 48 8.63 -12.29 0.10
N ASN A 49 8.72 -12.83 -1.12
CA ASN A 49 9.58 -12.27 -2.16
C ASN A 49 9.04 -10.88 -2.62
N PRO A 50 9.87 -9.82 -2.61
CA PRO A 50 9.42 -8.47 -2.92
C PRO A 50 9.02 -8.29 -4.39
N GLU A 51 9.68 -8.99 -5.33
CA GLU A 51 9.34 -8.92 -6.76
C GLU A 51 7.95 -9.52 -7.03
N ALA A 52 7.64 -10.67 -6.42
CA ALA A 52 6.34 -11.31 -6.50
C ALA A 52 5.24 -10.44 -5.85
N LEU A 53 5.52 -9.84 -4.70
CA LEU A 53 4.59 -8.92 -4.04
C LEU A 53 4.30 -7.70 -4.92
N ALA A 54 5.30 -7.13 -5.58
CA ALA A 54 5.11 -6.02 -6.51
C ALA A 54 4.20 -6.41 -7.69
N ALA A 55 4.37 -7.61 -8.25
CA ALA A 55 3.51 -8.11 -9.32
C ALA A 55 2.05 -8.25 -8.86
N VAL A 56 1.81 -8.78 -7.65
CA VAL A 56 0.47 -8.89 -7.07
C VAL A 56 -0.17 -7.52 -6.87
N ILE A 57 0.57 -6.54 -6.34
CA ILE A 57 0.07 -5.17 -6.14
C ILE A 57 -0.34 -4.53 -7.48
N GLN A 58 0.46 -4.74 -8.52
CA GLN A 58 0.17 -4.21 -9.85
C GLN A 58 -1.11 -4.82 -10.44
N GLU A 59 -1.29 -6.14 -10.31
CA GLU A 59 -2.50 -6.80 -10.82
C GLU A 59 -3.75 -6.35 -10.05
N LEU A 60 -3.68 -6.28 -8.71
CA LEU A 60 -4.80 -5.79 -7.89
C LEU A 60 -5.22 -4.36 -8.25
N ARG A 61 -4.25 -3.47 -8.52
CA ARG A 61 -4.54 -2.09 -8.98
C ARG A 61 -5.22 -2.09 -10.34
N ARG A 62 -4.77 -2.93 -11.26
CA ARG A 62 -5.34 -3.07 -12.60
C ARG A 62 -6.78 -3.59 -12.54
N GLU A 63 -7.03 -4.65 -11.78
CA GLU A 63 -8.38 -5.19 -11.58
C GLU A 63 -9.30 -4.18 -10.89
N GLY A 64 -8.81 -3.50 -9.84
CA GLY A 64 -9.55 -2.45 -9.15
C GLY A 64 -9.98 -1.31 -10.08
N ALA A 65 -9.08 -0.86 -10.96
CA ALA A 65 -9.39 0.14 -11.98
C ALA A 65 -10.44 -0.35 -12.99
N ALA A 66 -10.34 -1.60 -13.45
CA ALA A 66 -11.32 -2.19 -14.36
C ALA A 66 -12.72 -2.28 -13.72
N ILE A 67 -12.80 -2.69 -12.44
CA ILE A 67 -14.06 -2.74 -11.70
C ILE A 67 -14.65 -1.34 -11.51
N ALA A 68 -13.83 -0.35 -11.17
CA ALA A 68 -14.27 1.04 -11.02
C ALA A 68 -14.84 1.58 -12.34
N ALA A 69 -14.15 1.35 -13.46
CA ALA A 69 -14.61 1.75 -14.79
C ALA A 69 -15.94 1.06 -15.17
N ALA A 70 -16.08 -0.25 -14.91
CA ALA A 70 -17.31 -0.99 -15.17
C ALA A 70 -18.50 -0.44 -14.36
N LYS A 71 -18.29 -0.07 -13.09
CA LYS A 71 -19.33 0.54 -12.24
C LYS A 71 -19.78 1.89 -12.78
N THR A 72 -18.84 2.74 -13.21
CA THR A 72 -19.17 4.05 -13.82
C THR A 72 -20.05 3.86 -15.07
N ASN A 73 -19.68 2.94 -15.96
CA ASN A 73 -20.45 2.66 -17.18
C ASN A 73 -21.87 2.14 -16.89
N ALA A 74 -22.05 1.33 -15.84
CA ALA A 74 -23.37 0.85 -15.43
C ALA A 74 -24.26 1.97 -14.87
N VAL A 75 -23.68 2.94 -14.14
CA VAL A 75 -24.40 4.11 -13.64
C VAL A 75 -24.81 5.05 -14.77
N GLU A 76 -23.98 5.19 -15.80
CA GLU A 76 -24.29 6.05 -16.95
C GLU A 76 -25.35 5.43 -17.87
N GLY A 77 -25.26 4.12 -18.12
CA GLY A 77 -26.29 3.39 -18.86
C GLY A 77 -27.66 3.40 -18.18
N SER A 78 -27.71 3.37 -16.85
CA SER A 78 -28.97 3.46 -16.09
C SER A 78 -29.55 4.88 -16.02
N ARG A 79 -28.74 5.93 -16.19
CA ARG A 79 -29.23 7.32 -16.32
C ARG A 79 -29.83 7.61 -17.70
N LEU A 80 -29.21 7.09 -18.76
CA LEU A 80 -29.74 7.20 -20.12
C LEU A 80 -31.07 6.46 -20.30
N GLY A 81 -31.23 5.28 -19.67
CA GLY A 81 -32.48 4.50 -19.72
C GLY A 81 -33.66 5.07 -18.92
N ARG A 82 -33.48 6.11 -18.10
CA ARG A 82 -34.56 6.80 -17.36
C ARG A 82 -35.00 8.12 -17.97
N ALA A 83 -34.32 8.58 -19.03
CA ALA A 83 -34.59 9.85 -19.71
C ALA A 83 -35.32 9.67 -21.06
N ALA A 84 -35.68 8.44 -21.43
CA ALA A 84 -36.52 8.08 -22.58
C ALA A 84 -37.83 7.48 -22.09
#